data_AF-A0A251VR40-F1
#
_entry.id   AF-A0A251VR40-F1
#
_cell.length_a   1.000
_cell.length_b   1.000
_cell.length_c   1.000
_cell.angle_alpha   90.00
_cell.angle_beta   90.00
_cell.angle_gamma   90.00
#
_symmetry.space_group_name_H-M   'P 1'
#
loop_
_entity.id
_entity.type
_entity.pdbx_description
1 polymer ?
#
loop_
_entity_poly.entity_id
_entity_poly.type
_entity_poly.pdbx_seq_one_letter_code
_entity_poly.pdbx_strand_id
1 'polypeptide(L)'
;MADLRSRFWKEAIESRIGFVAEVVKITVKVSSRGHLVYRCLLHQHVQKLRKPPSVYQTQNEGSDHNPRFRSTVSVDGVSYTSSNTFQLRKMAELDVSRIAYTAITQKKKTEALQFIQQDKTYCKSIMVEFASKKNIRIPVYQTKHLKVPVLVFHSKLLFNSGTYPGDIAKSKKEVEQLVAHSVIINILASESDTDMTDIVNSKLRHNKEIKRIQISSHVLKA
;
A
#
# COMPACT_ATOMS: atom_id res chain seq x y z
N MET A 1 40.93 24.21 -21.63
CA MET A 1 39.93 23.26 -22.16
C MET A 1 39.14 22.62 -21.03
N ALA A 2 38.31 23.41 -20.34
CA ALA A 2 37.44 22.94 -19.26
C ALA A 2 36.18 23.81 -19.19
N ASP A 3 35.37 23.84 -20.25
CA ASP A 3 34.07 24.53 -20.22
C ASP A 3 33.03 23.97 -21.20
N LEU A 4 32.94 22.63 -21.30
CA LEU A 4 31.81 21.99 -22.01
C LEU A 4 31.04 20.97 -21.17
N ARG A 5 31.62 20.47 -20.07
CA ARG A 5 30.95 19.51 -19.19
C ARG A 5 30.00 20.13 -18.16
N SER A 6 30.14 21.43 -17.86
CA SER A 6 29.27 22.14 -16.92
C SER A 6 27.93 22.57 -17.56
N ARG A 7 27.96 22.95 -18.84
CA ARG A 7 26.77 23.41 -19.58
C ARG A 7 25.78 22.28 -19.84
N PHE A 8 26.28 21.08 -20.14
CA PHE A 8 25.44 19.89 -20.38
C PHE A 8 24.62 19.45 -19.16
N TRP A 9 25.09 19.70 -17.94
CA TRP A 9 24.34 19.36 -16.72
C TRP A 9 23.30 20.42 -16.34
N LYS A 10 23.51 21.70 -16.69
CA LYS A 10 22.52 22.76 -16.44
C LYS A 10 21.30 22.66 -17.38
N GLU A 11 21.50 22.40 -18.67
CA GLU A 11 20.39 22.23 -19.62
C GLU A 11 19.52 21.00 -19.31
N ALA A 12 20.11 19.91 -18.79
CA ALA A 12 19.37 18.72 -18.38
C ALA A 12 18.50 18.93 -17.12
N ILE A 13 18.85 19.90 -16.28
CA ILE A 13 18.08 20.23 -15.07
C ILE A 13 16.96 21.22 -15.40
N GLU A 14 17.21 22.21 -16.27
CA GLU A 14 16.21 23.20 -16.68
C GLU A 14 15.09 22.60 -17.56
N SER A 15 15.40 21.59 -18.37
CA SER A 15 14.38 20.84 -19.12
C SER A 15 13.45 20.01 -18.20
N ARG A 16 13.92 19.66 -17.00
CA ARG A 16 13.18 18.82 -16.03
C ARG A 16 12.25 19.61 -15.11
N ILE A 17 12.50 20.91 -14.89
CA ILE A 17 11.59 21.81 -14.14
C ILE A 17 10.42 22.32 -15.00
N GLY A 18 10.63 22.49 -16.31
CA GLY A 18 9.53 22.80 -17.24
C GLY A 18 8.50 21.67 -17.36
N PHE A 19 8.94 20.41 -17.27
CA PHE A 19 8.05 19.24 -17.34
C PHE A 19 7.23 19.04 -16.05
N VAL A 20 7.73 19.47 -14.88
CA VAL A 20 7.00 19.37 -13.60
C VAL A 20 5.86 20.39 -13.54
N ALA A 21 5.99 21.56 -14.18
CA ALA A 21 4.93 22.57 -14.24
C ALA A 21 3.74 22.14 -15.14
N GLU A 22 3.99 21.38 -16.20
CA GLU A 22 2.94 20.84 -17.09
C GLU A 22 2.19 19.65 -16.44
N VAL A 23 2.84 18.92 -15.52
CA VAL A 23 2.23 17.80 -14.77
C VAL A 23 1.29 18.29 -13.66
N VAL A 24 1.41 19.55 -13.20
CA VAL A 24 0.49 20.12 -12.19
C VAL A 24 -0.81 20.64 -12.81
N LYS A 25 -0.91 20.71 -14.15
CA LYS A 25 -2.16 20.94 -14.89
C LYS A 25 -2.87 19.65 -15.31
N ILE A 26 -2.73 18.57 -14.54
CA ILE A 26 -3.69 17.46 -14.59
C ILE A 26 -4.96 17.95 -13.87
N THR A 27 -5.74 18.74 -14.60
CA THR A 27 -7.16 18.94 -14.36
C THR A 27 -7.78 17.58 -14.08
N VAL A 28 -8.37 17.44 -12.91
CA VAL A 28 -9.16 16.28 -12.49
C VAL A 28 -10.26 16.06 -13.54
N LYS A 29 -9.97 15.28 -14.56
CA LYS A 29 -10.95 14.77 -15.51
C LYS A 29 -11.66 13.64 -14.78
N VAL A 30 -12.66 14.00 -13.99
CA VAL A 30 -13.54 13.07 -13.29
C VAL A 30 -14.21 12.19 -14.36
N SER A 31 -13.65 11.01 -14.58
CA SER A 31 -14.22 10.00 -15.47
C SER A 31 -15.52 9.49 -14.86
N SER A 32 -16.63 9.85 -15.49
CA SER A 32 -18.01 9.58 -15.08
C SER A 32 -18.40 8.09 -15.04
N ARG A 33 -17.46 7.16 -15.30
CA ARG A 33 -17.66 5.70 -15.17
C ARG A 33 -17.01 5.07 -13.93
N GLY A 34 -16.13 5.80 -13.21
CA GLY A 34 -15.47 5.29 -11.99
C GLY A 34 -16.32 5.41 -10.73
N HIS A 35 -17.36 6.26 -10.74
CA HIS A 35 -18.11 6.60 -9.52
C HIS A 35 -19.06 5.50 -9.02
N LEU A 36 -19.62 4.66 -9.90
CA LEU A 36 -20.55 3.59 -9.49
C LEU A 36 -19.87 2.44 -8.73
N VAL A 37 -18.53 2.39 -8.76
CA VAL A 37 -17.74 1.26 -8.25
C VAL A 37 -17.53 1.36 -6.73
N TYR A 38 -17.44 2.56 -6.15
CA TYR A 38 -16.96 2.71 -4.76
C TYR A 38 -17.92 2.23 -3.68
N ARG A 39 -19.24 2.36 -3.87
CA ARG A 39 -20.21 1.81 -2.91
C ARG A 39 -20.15 0.28 -2.89
N CYS A 40 -20.05 -0.34 -4.07
CA CYS A 40 -19.87 -1.78 -4.19
C CYS A 40 -18.53 -2.25 -3.61
N LEU A 41 -17.43 -1.55 -3.91
CA LEU A 41 -16.12 -1.86 -3.34
C LEU A 41 -16.10 -1.78 -1.82
N LEU A 42 -16.68 -0.72 -1.24
CA LEU A 42 -16.75 -0.56 0.20
C LEU A 42 -17.57 -1.69 0.83
N HIS A 43 -18.73 -2.00 0.24
CA HIS A 43 -19.57 -3.11 0.69
C HIS A 43 -18.85 -4.45 0.63
N GLN A 44 -18.23 -4.79 -0.51
CA GLN A 44 -17.46 -6.03 -0.69
C GLN A 44 -16.27 -6.09 0.28
N HIS A 45 -15.61 -4.96 0.54
CA HIS A 45 -14.51 -4.88 1.49
C HIS A 45 -14.95 -5.21 2.91
N VAL A 46 -16.06 -4.60 3.36
CA VAL A 46 -16.63 -4.83 4.69
C VAL A 46 -17.07 -6.29 4.85
N GLN A 47 -17.73 -6.85 3.83
CA GLN A 47 -18.14 -8.27 3.83
C GLN A 47 -16.94 -9.22 3.88
N LYS A 48 -15.90 -8.99 3.07
CA LYS A 48 -14.67 -9.80 3.07
C LYS A 48 -14.02 -9.85 4.46
N LEU A 49 -14.12 -8.77 5.22
CA LEU A 49 -13.61 -8.68 6.59
C LEU A 49 -14.56 -9.19 7.66
N ARG A 50 -15.76 -9.69 7.29
CA ARG A 50 -16.81 -10.13 8.21
C ARG A 50 -17.17 -9.06 9.24
N LYS A 51 -17.17 -7.79 8.82
CA LYS A 51 -17.53 -6.64 9.67
C LYS A 51 -19.01 -6.28 9.51
N PRO A 52 -19.61 -5.58 10.48
CA PRO A 52 -20.96 -5.05 10.35
C PRO A 52 -21.10 -4.17 9.09
N PRO A 53 -22.27 -4.19 8.42
CA PRO A 53 -22.47 -3.44 7.19
C PRO A 53 -22.31 -1.93 7.41
N SER A 54 -21.82 -1.23 6.38
CA SER A 54 -21.66 0.22 6.40
C SER A 54 -23.02 0.93 6.49
N VAL A 55 -23.13 1.90 7.40
CA VAL A 55 -24.36 2.68 7.61
C VAL A 55 -24.23 4.03 6.91
N TYR A 56 -25.20 4.39 6.08
CA TYR A 56 -25.22 5.68 5.36
C TYR A 56 -26.27 6.60 5.94
N GLN A 57 -25.89 7.86 6.13
CA GLN A 57 -26.80 8.94 6.50
C GLN A 57 -26.63 10.08 5.50
N THR A 58 -27.71 10.47 4.83
CA THR A 58 -27.70 11.60 3.88
C THR A 58 -28.65 12.66 4.36
N GLN A 59 -28.19 13.92 4.37
CA GLN A 59 -28.96 15.08 4.79
C GLN A 59 -29.08 16.06 3.62
N ASN A 60 -30.25 16.68 3.45
CA ASN A 60 -30.42 17.81 2.54
C ASN A 60 -30.07 19.10 3.31
N GLU A 61 -29.01 19.77 2.88
CA GLU A 61 -28.54 21.06 3.40
C GLU A 61 -28.97 22.25 2.52
N GLY A 62 -29.72 21.97 1.44
CA GLY A 62 -30.27 22.98 0.54
C GLY A 62 -31.74 23.27 0.84
N SER A 63 -32.29 24.29 0.19
CA SER A 63 -33.72 24.56 0.21
C SER A 63 -34.50 23.49 -0.58
N ASP A 64 -35.81 23.40 -0.35
CA ASP A 64 -36.67 22.44 -1.05
C ASP A 64 -36.63 22.60 -2.58
N HIS A 65 -36.46 23.84 -3.07
CA HIS A 65 -36.35 24.15 -4.49
C HIS A 65 -34.92 24.04 -5.05
N ASN A 66 -33.92 23.85 -4.20
CA ASN A 66 -32.52 23.67 -4.60
C ASN A 66 -31.79 22.71 -3.63
N PRO A 67 -32.11 21.41 -3.65
CA PRO A 67 -31.58 20.46 -2.69
C PRO A 67 -30.07 20.26 -2.85
N ARG A 68 -29.37 20.16 -1.71
CA ARG A 68 -27.92 19.98 -1.61
C ARG A 68 -27.63 18.87 -0.61
N PHE A 69 -27.37 17.67 -1.09
CA PHE A 69 -27.17 16.49 -0.26
C PHE A 69 -25.72 16.36 0.22
N ARG A 70 -25.53 16.16 1.52
CA ARG A 70 -24.28 15.67 2.12
C ARG A 70 -24.50 14.27 2.65
N SER A 71 -23.52 13.38 2.48
CA SER A 71 -23.60 12.02 3.02
C SER A 71 -22.47 11.73 3.98
N THR A 72 -22.80 10.95 5.00
CA THR A 72 -21.87 10.34 5.95
C THR A 72 -21.99 8.82 5.84
N VAL A 73 -20.87 8.10 5.92
CA VAL A 73 -20.84 6.64 6.02
C VAL A 73 -20.03 6.22 7.24
N SER A 74 -20.58 5.31 8.04
CA SER A 74 -19.91 4.72 9.20
C SER A 74 -19.48 3.29 8.88
N VAL A 75 -18.19 3.01 9.06
CA VAL A 75 -17.57 1.70 8.81
C VAL A 75 -16.66 1.38 9.99
N ASP A 76 -16.91 0.24 10.66
CA ASP A 76 -16.04 -0.23 11.76
C ASP A 76 -15.87 0.79 12.90
N GLY A 77 -16.93 1.53 13.22
CA GLY A 77 -16.90 2.58 14.24
C GLY A 77 -16.24 3.90 13.80
N VAL A 78 -15.74 3.99 12.57
CA VAL A 78 -15.18 5.23 11.99
C VAL A 78 -16.17 5.83 11.00
N SER A 79 -16.45 7.13 11.14
CA SER A 79 -17.36 7.87 10.26
C SER A 79 -16.59 8.75 9.29
N TYR A 80 -17.03 8.75 8.04
CA TYR A 80 -16.48 9.58 6.96
C TYR A 80 -17.61 10.42 6.38
N THR A 81 -17.35 11.69 6.11
CA THR A 81 -18.35 12.64 5.59
C THR A 81 -17.87 13.22 4.27
N SER A 82 -18.78 13.36 3.29
CA SER A 82 -18.45 14.02 2.02
C SER A 82 -18.10 15.50 2.26
N SER A 83 -16.96 15.94 1.71
CA SER A 83 -16.51 17.33 1.84
C SER A 83 -17.45 18.29 1.10
N ASN A 84 -17.94 17.86 -0.06
CA ASN A 84 -18.86 18.63 -0.89
C ASN A 84 -20.32 18.21 -0.67
N THR A 85 -21.23 19.10 -1.05
CA THR A 85 -22.66 18.80 -1.24
C THR A 85 -22.96 18.54 -2.71
N PHE A 86 -23.97 17.73 -2.97
CA PHE A 86 -24.33 17.27 -4.32
C PHE A 86 -25.82 17.46 -4.58
N GLN A 87 -26.22 17.69 -5.84
CA GLN A 87 -27.65 17.81 -6.19
C GLN A 87 -28.42 16.47 -6.11
N LEU A 88 -27.70 15.35 -6.13
CA LEU A 88 -28.29 14.01 -6.06
C LEU A 88 -27.76 13.27 -4.83
N ARG A 89 -28.68 12.74 -4.01
CA ARG A 89 -28.35 11.88 -2.86
C ARG A 89 -27.39 10.75 -3.24
N LYS A 90 -27.62 10.09 -4.37
CA LYS A 90 -26.75 9.01 -4.86
C LYS A 90 -25.32 9.48 -5.08
N MET A 91 -25.10 10.70 -5.57
CA MET A 91 -23.74 11.22 -5.79
C MET A 91 -23.02 11.49 -4.45
N ALA A 92 -23.74 12.01 -3.46
CA ALA A 92 -23.20 12.18 -2.12
C ALA A 92 -22.81 10.84 -1.48
N GLU A 93 -23.67 9.82 -1.61
CA GLU A 93 -23.38 8.46 -1.12
C GLU A 93 -22.20 7.80 -1.84
N LEU A 94 -22.04 8.03 -3.15
CA LEU A 94 -20.89 7.51 -3.90
C LEU A 94 -19.58 8.20 -3.51
N ASP A 95 -19.58 9.53 -3.38
CA ASP A 95 -18.40 10.29 -2.98
C ASP A 95 -17.92 9.90 -1.58
N VAL A 96 -18.84 9.81 -0.62
CA VAL A 96 -18.46 9.39 0.74
C VAL A 96 -17.95 7.95 0.78
N SER A 97 -18.49 7.06 -0.07
CA SER A 97 -17.99 5.69 -0.20
C SER A 97 -16.56 5.65 -0.71
N ARG A 98 -16.24 6.50 -1.70
CA ARG A 98 -14.87 6.65 -2.23
C ARG A 98 -13.92 7.14 -1.14
N ILE A 99 -14.30 8.17 -0.39
CA ILE A 99 -13.50 8.72 0.72
C ILE A 99 -13.20 7.62 1.75
N ALA A 100 -14.24 6.92 2.21
CA ALA A 100 -14.08 5.84 3.19
C ALA A 100 -13.19 4.70 2.67
N TYR A 101 -13.47 4.20 1.46
CA TYR A 101 -12.71 3.09 0.87
C TYR A 101 -11.23 3.44 0.68
N THR A 102 -10.93 4.63 0.16
CA THR A 102 -9.56 5.10 -0.04
C THR A 102 -8.85 5.27 1.30
N ALA A 103 -9.49 5.86 2.31
CA ALA A 103 -8.91 6.04 3.63
C ALA A 103 -8.57 4.70 4.31
N ILE A 104 -9.49 3.73 4.25
CA ILE A 104 -9.28 2.38 4.81
C ILE A 104 -8.14 1.66 4.09
N THR A 105 -8.12 1.70 2.76
CA THR A 105 -7.09 1.03 1.95
C THR A 105 -5.72 1.65 2.19
N GLN A 106 -5.64 2.98 2.24
CA GLN A 106 -4.40 3.70 2.50
C GLN A 106 -3.87 3.39 3.91
N LYS A 107 -4.73 3.40 4.93
CA LYS A 107 -4.36 3.04 6.30
C LYS A 107 -3.75 1.64 6.35
N LYS A 108 -4.38 0.65 5.72
CA LYS A 108 -3.87 -0.73 5.65
C LYS A 108 -2.51 -0.83 4.98
N LYS A 109 -2.29 -0.07 3.90
CA LYS A 109 -1.01 -0.03 3.18
C LYS A 109 0.08 0.61 4.04
N THR A 110 -0.22 1.72 4.73
CA THR A 110 0.70 2.36 5.67
C THR A 110 1.08 1.43 6.82
N GLU A 111 0.12 0.74 7.45
CA GLU A 111 0.39 -0.22 8.52
C GLU A 111 1.26 -1.40 8.04
N ALA A 112 0.98 -1.91 6.84
CA ALA A 112 1.77 -2.97 6.22
C ALA A 112 3.22 -2.52 5.93
N LEU A 113 3.41 -1.32 5.38
CA LEU A 113 4.74 -0.75 5.11
C LEU A 113 5.55 -0.57 6.39
N GLN A 114 4.94 0.03 7.43
CA GLN A 114 5.60 0.23 8.72
C GLN A 114 6.05 -1.10 9.35
N PHE A 115 5.20 -2.13 9.27
CA PHE A 115 5.54 -3.45 9.78
C PHE A 115 6.75 -4.06 9.07
N ILE A 116 6.76 -4.04 7.73
CA ILE A 116 7.85 -4.63 6.94
C ILE A 116 9.16 -3.88 7.11
N GLN A 117 9.10 -2.55 7.28
CA GLN A 117 10.28 -1.75 7.59
C GLN A 117 10.91 -2.10 8.94
N GLN A 118 10.10 -2.46 9.93
CA GLN A 118 10.57 -2.81 11.28
C GLN A 118 11.03 -4.26 11.39
N ASP A 119 10.32 -5.19 10.73
CA ASP A 119 10.56 -6.62 10.89
C ASP A 119 10.69 -7.33 9.53
N LYS A 120 11.94 -7.66 9.20
CA LYS A 120 12.33 -8.34 7.94
C LYS A 120 12.16 -9.85 8.01
N THR A 121 11.78 -10.42 9.15
CA THR A 121 11.81 -11.88 9.35
C THR A 121 10.80 -12.63 8.49
N TYR A 122 9.67 -11.99 8.16
CA TYR A 122 8.59 -12.61 7.39
C TYR A 122 8.73 -12.47 5.87
N CYS A 123 9.71 -11.72 5.36
CA CYS A 123 9.76 -11.34 3.94
C CYS A 123 9.79 -12.54 2.98
N LYS A 124 10.57 -13.58 3.28
CA LYS A 124 10.55 -14.83 2.48
C LYS A 124 9.18 -15.51 2.48
N SER A 125 8.54 -15.67 3.65
CA SER A 125 7.22 -16.29 3.78
C SER A 125 6.16 -15.51 3.00
N ILE A 126 6.19 -14.18 3.11
CA ILE A 126 5.26 -13.29 2.42
C ILE A 126 5.40 -13.44 0.90
N MET A 127 6.62 -13.52 0.37
CA MET A 127 6.84 -13.71 -1.07
C MET A 127 6.32 -15.06 -1.57
N VAL A 128 6.44 -16.13 -0.77
CA VAL A 128 5.89 -17.46 -1.12
C VAL A 128 4.37 -17.45 -1.11
N GLU A 129 3.75 -16.87 -0.09
CA GLU A 129 2.29 -16.72 0.00
C GLU A 129 1.74 -15.87 -1.13
N PHE A 130 2.43 -14.78 -1.47
CA PHE A 130 2.05 -13.90 -2.57
C PHE A 130 2.12 -14.61 -3.92
N ALA A 131 3.20 -15.35 -4.19
CA ALA A 131 3.33 -16.16 -5.40
C ALA A 131 2.20 -17.18 -5.51
N SER A 132 1.91 -17.89 -4.41
CA SER A 132 0.83 -18.88 -4.36
C SER A 132 -0.53 -18.25 -4.63
N LYS A 133 -0.81 -17.11 -3.99
CA LYS A 133 -2.08 -16.39 -4.15
C LYS A 133 -2.29 -15.82 -5.55
N LYS A 134 -1.22 -15.40 -6.22
CA LYS A 134 -1.25 -14.91 -7.61
C LYS A 134 -1.13 -16.04 -8.64
N ASN A 135 -1.00 -17.29 -8.21
CA ASN A 135 -0.70 -18.44 -9.07
C ASN A 135 0.56 -18.21 -9.95
N ILE A 136 1.58 -17.61 -9.37
CA ILE A 136 2.89 -17.35 -10.00
C ILE A 136 3.89 -18.37 -9.44
N ARG A 137 4.94 -18.66 -10.21
CA ARG A 137 6.06 -19.49 -9.76
C ARG A 137 6.65 -18.97 -8.46
N ILE A 138 7.01 -19.91 -7.57
CA ILE A 138 7.65 -19.60 -6.29
C ILE A 138 8.94 -18.78 -6.51
N PRO A 139 9.25 -17.82 -5.62
CA PRO A 139 10.45 -17.01 -5.74
C PRO A 139 11.73 -17.85 -5.56
N VAL A 140 12.73 -17.64 -6.42
CA VAL A 140 14.01 -18.37 -6.36
C VAL A 140 15.13 -17.43 -5.93
N TYR A 141 15.83 -17.78 -4.85
CA TYR A 141 16.94 -17.00 -4.31
C TYR A 141 18.28 -17.57 -4.77
N GLN A 142 19.09 -16.75 -5.40
CA GLN A 142 20.44 -17.09 -5.84
C GLN A 142 21.46 -16.35 -4.99
N THR A 143 22.03 -17.04 -4.01
CA THR A 143 23.04 -16.46 -3.12
C THR A 143 24.45 -16.85 -3.56
N LYS A 144 25.30 -15.84 -3.72
CA LYS A 144 26.74 -16.00 -3.94
C LYS A 144 27.49 -15.67 -2.66
N HIS A 145 28.52 -16.46 -2.41
CA HIS A 145 29.46 -16.25 -1.34
C HIS A 145 30.65 -15.46 -1.87
N LEU A 146 30.95 -14.32 -1.26
CA LEU A 146 32.04 -13.44 -1.68
C LEU A 146 33.16 -13.53 -0.64
N LYS A 147 34.36 -13.96 -1.08
CA LYS A 147 35.58 -13.94 -0.28
C LYS A 147 36.26 -12.58 -0.47
N VAL A 148 36.02 -11.67 0.44
CA VAL A 148 36.73 -10.39 0.62
C VAL A 148 37.26 -10.43 2.09
N PRO A 149 38.15 -9.56 2.58
CA PRO A 149 38.82 -9.76 3.89
C PRO A 149 37.89 -10.05 5.08
N VAL A 150 36.59 -9.73 4.96
CA VAL A 150 35.49 -10.22 5.80
C VAL A 150 34.48 -10.99 4.94
N LEU A 151 34.02 -12.14 5.45
CA LEU A 151 33.05 -13.01 4.78
C LEU A 151 31.70 -12.31 4.56
N VAL A 152 31.27 -12.20 3.31
CA VAL A 152 29.97 -11.61 2.98
C VAL A 152 29.23 -12.39 1.90
N PHE A 153 27.91 -12.29 1.92
CA PHE A 153 27.00 -12.92 0.98
C PHE A 153 26.34 -11.85 0.12
N HIS A 154 25.95 -12.21 -1.09
CA HIS A 154 25.13 -11.38 -1.97
C HIS A 154 24.04 -12.26 -2.55
N SER A 155 22.79 -11.79 -2.58
CA SER A 155 21.68 -12.57 -3.11
C SER A 155 20.91 -11.80 -4.18
N LYS A 156 20.35 -12.54 -5.14
CA LYS A 156 19.43 -12.03 -6.16
C LYS A 156 18.16 -12.87 -6.13
N LEU A 157 17.01 -12.24 -6.33
CA LEU A 157 15.70 -12.89 -6.33
C LEU A 157 15.12 -12.94 -7.74
N LEU A 158 14.82 -14.14 -8.21
CA LEU A 158 14.07 -14.36 -9.44
C LEU A 158 12.59 -14.46 -9.10
N PHE A 159 11.81 -13.50 -9.58
CA PHE A 159 10.38 -13.41 -9.28
C PHE A 159 9.63 -12.74 -10.43
N ASN A 160 8.49 -13.32 -10.82
CA ASN A 160 7.61 -12.80 -11.89
C ASN A 160 8.36 -12.39 -13.17
N SER A 161 9.23 -13.27 -13.70
CA SER A 161 10.14 -13.02 -14.85
C SER A 161 11.20 -11.91 -14.67
N GLY A 162 11.20 -11.21 -13.54
CA GLY A 162 12.22 -10.23 -13.16
C GLY A 162 13.36 -10.85 -12.32
N THR A 163 14.51 -10.17 -12.35
CA THR A 163 15.65 -10.44 -11.46
C THR A 163 15.90 -9.22 -10.59
N TYR A 164 15.80 -9.38 -9.28
CA TYR A 164 15.96 -8.31 -8.31
C TYR A 164 17.29 -8.47 -7.58
N PRO A 165 18.24 -7.55 -7.72
CA PRO A 165 19.46 -7.57 -6.92
C PRO A 165 19.13 -7.18 -5.47
N GLY A 166 19.85 -7.74 -4.51
CA GLY A 166 19.82 -7.22 -3.14
C GLY A 166 21.19 -6.99 -2.57
N ASP A 167 21.17 -6.37 -1.40
CA ASP A 167 22.37 -5.88 -0.74
C ASP A 167 23.24 -7.02 -0.21
N ILE A 168 24.50 -6.67 0.06
CA ILE A 168 25.49 -7.58 0.63
C ILE A 168 25.29 -7.62 2.14
N ALA A 169 25.36 -8.81 2.76
CA ALA A 169 25.26 -8.96 4.21
C ALA A 169 26.12 -10.10 4.76
N LYS A 170 26.21 -10.21 6.09
CA LYS A 170 27.11 -11.15 6.78
C LYS A 170 26.62 -12.60 6.76
N SER A 171 25.36 -12.84 6.43
CA SER A 171 24.78 -14.18 6.40
C SER A 171 23.87 -14.40 5.19
N LYS A 172 23.81 -15.65 4.72
CA LYS A 172 22.86 -16.10 3.68
C LYS A 172 21.41 -15.78 4.05
N LYS A 173 21.03 -16.01 5.32
CA LYS A 173 19.67 -15.76 5.82
C LYS A 173 19.29 -14.29 5.69
N GLU A 174 20.20 -13.39 6.03
CA GLU A 174 19.96 -11.95 6.02
C GLU A 174 19.84 -11.40 4.59
N VAL A 175 20.74 -11.77 3.68
CA VAL A 175 20.67 -11.28 2.29
C VAL A 175 19.39 -11.71 1.58
N GLU A 176 18.93 -12.94 1.80
CA GLU A 176 17.68 -13.41 1.20
C GLU A 176 16.46 -12.64 1.71
N GLN A 177 16.43 -12.30 3.01
CA GLN A 177 15.36 -11.48 3.59
C GLN A 177 15.42 -10.03 3.09
N LEU A 178 16.62 -9.46 2.95
CA LEU A 178 16.81 -8.09 2.44
C LEU A 178 16.34 -7.93 0.99
N VAL A 179 16.68 -8.89 0.11
CA VAL A 179 16.21 -8.86 -1.28
C VAL A 179 14.68 -8.95 -1.31
N ALA A 180 14.11 -9.88 -0.55
CA ALA A 180 12.66 -10.06 -0.47
C ALA A 180 11.97 -8.79 0.05
N HIS A 181 12.53 -8.16 1.08
CA HIS A 181 12.05 -6.91 1.66
C HIS A 181 11.97 -5.78 0.62
N SER A 182 13.03 -5.59 -0.18
CA SER A 182 13.06 -4.59 -1.24
C SER A 182 11.93 -4.80 -2.26
N VAL A 183 11.73 -6.04 -2.70
CA VAL A 183 10.65 -6.39 -3.64
C VAL A 183 9.27 -6.17 -3.03
N ILE A 184 9.05 -6.54 -1.77
CA ILE A 184 7.78 -6.32 -1.07
C ILE A 184 7.46 -4.83 -0.98
N ILE A 185 8.42 -3.98 -0.60
CA ILE A 185 8.21 -2.52 -0.55
C ILE A 185 7.82 -1.98 -1.92
N ASN A 186 8.48 -2.42 -2.98
CA ASN A 186 8.17 -1.98 -4.33
C ASN A 186 6.75 -2.40 -4.77
N ILE A 187 6.35 -3.64 -4.47
CA ILE A 187 4.98 -4.12 -4.75
C ILE A 187 3.95 -3.36 -3.92
N LEU A 188 4.22 -3.15 -2.62
CA LEU A 188 3.34 -2.37 -1.75
C LEU A 188 3.21 -0.93 -2.23
N ALA A 189 4.26 -0.33 -2.81
CA ALA A 189 4.21 1.02 -3.34
C ALA A 189 3.26 1.14 -4.56
N SER A 190 3.08 0.07 -5.34
CA SER A 190 2.10 0.03 -6.44
C SER A 190 0.66 0.25 -5.96
N GLU A 191 -0.17 0.90 -6.77
CA GLU A 191 -1.58 1.16 -6.47
C GLU A 191 -2.51 -0.03 -6.79
N SER A 192 -2.02 -0.99 -7.58
CA SER A 192 -2.86 -2.04 -8.16
C SER A 192 -3.05 -3.27 -7.28
N ASP A 193 -2.13 -3.55 -6.35
CA ASP A 193 -2.08 -4.84 -5.67
C ASP A 193 -2.45 -4.79 -4.18
N THR A 194 -3.71 -5.12 -3.90
CA THR A 194 -4.22 -5.25 -2.52
C THR A 194 -3.83 -6.59 -1.88
N ASP A 195 -3.41 -7.60 -2.66
CA ASP A 195 -3.12 -8.92 -2.13
C ASP A 195 -1.85 -8.94 -1.29
N MET A 196 -0.81 -8.23 -1.72
CA MET A 196 0.42 -8.08 -0.95
C MET A 196 0.12 -7.40 0.39
N THR A 197 -0.68 -6.32 0.36
CA THR A 197 -1.11 -5.60 1.56
C THR A 197 -1.90 -6.50 2.52
N ASP A 198 -2.81 -7.33 1.99
CA ASP A 198 -3.59 -8.28 2.79
C ASP A 198 -2.72 -9.35 3.47
N ILE A 199 -1.73 -9.91 2.74
CA ILE A 199 -0.80 -10.93 3.26
C ILE A 199 0.08 -10.35 4.36
N VAL A 200 0.68 -9.18 4.12
CA VAL A 200 1.52 -8.48 5.11
C VAL A 200 0.73 -8.18 6.37
N ASN A 201 -0.50 -7.64 6.23
CA ASN A 201 -1.36 -7.35 7.36
C ASN A 201 -1.79 -8.63 8.13
N SER A 202 -1.85 -9.77 7.45
CA SER A 202 -2.07 -11.07 8.13
C SER A 202 -0.91 -11.41 9.07
N LYS A 203 0.34 -11.26 8.59
CA LYS A 203 1.54 -11.46 9.42
C LYS A 203 1.63 -10.46 10.57
N LEU A 204 1.29 -9.19 10.32
CA LEU A 204 1.21 -8.16 11.35
C LEU A 204 0.24 -8.54 12.48
N ARG A 205 -0.99 -8.99 12.13
CA ARG A 205 -1.98 -9.41 13.14
C ARG A 205 -1.48 -10.59 13.97
N HIS A 206 -0.89 -11.59 13.33
CA HIS A 206 -0.34 -12.74 14.02
C HIS A 206 0.85 -12.36 14.94
N ASN A 207 1.75 -11.50 14.47
CA ASN A 207 2.89 -11.01 15.26
C ASN A 207 2.43 -10.22 16.49
N LYS A 208 1.40 -9.37 16.35
CA LYS A 208 0.79 -8.64 17.48
C LYS A 208 0.24 -9.60 18.53
N GLU A 209 -0.42 -10.67 18.10
CA GLU A 209 -1.00 -11.67 19.02
C GLU A 209 0.08 -12.45 19.77
N ILE A 210 1.13 -12.89 19.08
CA ILE A 210 2.28 -13.55 19.72
C ILE A 210 2.90 -12.66 20.80
N LYS A 211 3.11 -11.37 20.50
CA LYS A 211 3.69 -10.42 21.45
C LYS A 211 2.79 -10.20 22.67
N ARG A 212 1.47 -10.14 22.49
CA ARG A 212 0.50 -10.03 23.61
C ARG A 212 0.59 -11.23 24.54
N ILE A 213 0.55 -12.44 23.99
CA ILE A 213 0.64 -13.68 24.78
C ILE A 213 1.95 -13.72 25.56
N GLN A 214 3.06 -13.34 24.93
CA GLN A 214 4.36 -13.32 25.57
C GLN A 214 4.38 -12.34 26.75
N ILE A 215 3.86 -11.11 26.60
CA ILE A 215 3.75 -10.13 27.69
C ILE A 215 2.90 -10.67 28.84
N SER A 216 1.70 -11.20 28.56
CA SER A 216 0.82 -11.78 29.59
C SER A 216 1.49 -12.94 30.35
N SER A 217 2.27 -13.78 29.66
CA SER A 217 2.99 -14.88 30.31
C SER A 217 4.13 -14.42 31.24
N HIS A 218 4.72 -13.26 30.98
CA HIS A 218 5.77 -12.68 31.85
C HIS A 218 5.15 -12.03 33.10
N VAL A 219 4.00 -11.36 32.96
CA VAL A 219 3.27 -10.74 34.09
C VAL A 219 2.74 -11.79 35.07
N LEU A 220 2.32 -12.97 34.60
CA LEU A 220 1.81 -14.04 35.46
C LEU A 220 2.91 -14.83 36.21
N LYS A 221 4.19 -14.59 35.90
CA LYS A 221 5.35 -15.26 36.51
C LYS A 221 6.14 -14.35 37.46
N ALA A 222 5.72 -13.11 37.62
CA ALA A 222 6.29 -12.12 38.53
C ALA A 222 5.35 -11.94 39.74
#